data_AF-A0A542EVR4-F1
#
_entry.id   AF-A0A542EVR4-F1
#
_cell.length_a   1.000
_cell.length_b   1.000
_cell.length_c   1.000
_cell.angle_alpha   90.00
_cell.angle_beta   90.00
_cell.angle_gamma   90.00
#
_symmetry.space_group_name_H-M   'P 1'
#
loop_
_entity.id
_entity.type
_entity.pdbx_description
1 polymer ?
#
loop_
_entity_poly.entity_id
_entity_poly.type
_entity_poly.pdbx_seq_one_letter_code
_entity_poly.pdbx_strand_id
1 'polypeptide(L)'
;MVALRADMFDEICPSTVLPFRIGGDKWAGMILRCLADGPRRYSELRIPLARISPKMLTQSLRALERDGLISRTEYERRVSYELTALGRSLLEPLRALCDWAEEHWDELLDARESAPAIRGHGQ
;
A
#
# COMPACT_ATOMS: atom_id res chain seq x y z
N MET A 1 -22.97 11.45 9.43
CA MET A 1 -22.72 10.12 8.84
C MET A 1 -22.52 10.33 7.35
N VAL A 2 -21.29 10.21 6.85
CA VAL A 2 -20.99 10.41 5.42
C VAL A 2 -21.51 9.18 4.67
N ALA A 3 -22.47 9.36 3.76
CA ALA A 3 -22.97 8.28 2.94
C ALA A 3 -21.85 7.79 2.01
N LEU A 4 -21.54 6.50 2.07
CA LEU A 4 -20.63 5.84 1.13
C LEU A 4 -21.30 5.85 -0.24
N ARG A 5 -20.74 6.59 -1.19
CA ARG A 5 -21.32 6.71 -2.53
C ARG A 5 -21.09 5.41 -3.30
N ALA A 6 -22.12 4.89 -3.98
CA ALA A 6 -22.04 3.63 -4.72
C ALA A 6 -21.01 3.67 -5.87
N ASP A 7 -20.79 4.85 -6.45
CA ASP A 7 -19.79 5.10 -7.50
C ASP A 7 -18.33 4.98 -7.02
N MET A 8 -18.10 4.93 -5.69
CA MET A 8 -16.80 4.59 -5.10
C MET A 8 -16.36 3.15 -5.43
N PHE A 9 -17.30 2.30 -5.84
CA PHE A 9 -17.09 0.88 -6.09
C PHE A 9 -17.39 0.43 -7.53
N ASP A 10 -17.73 1.36 -8.44
CA ASP A 10 -18.06 1.06 -9.84
C ASP A 10 -16.80 0.95 -10.73
N GLU A 11 -16.83 0.01 -11.68
CA GLU A 11 -15.73 -0.32 -12.61
C GLU A 11 -15.40 0.78 -13.66
N ILE A 12 -16.15 1.88 -13.70
CA ILE A 12 -15.97 2.99 -14.67
C ILE A 12 -15.25 4.20 -14.03
N CYS A 13 -14.62 4.03 -12.88
CA CYS A 13 -13.67 5.01 -12.37
C CYS A 13 -12.25 4.60 -12.81
N PRO A 14 -11.53 5.42 -13.62
CA PRO A 14 -10.11 5.15 -13.91
C PRO A 14 -9.23 5.20 -12.65
N SER A 15 -9.82 5.62 -11.52
CA SER A 15 -9.16 5.73 -10.24
C SER A 15 -9.29 4.41 -9.48
N THR A 16 -8.18 3.67 -9.39
CA THR A 16 -7.96 2.58 -8.41
C THR A 16 -7.74 3.16 -7.01
N VAL A 17 -8.45 4.23 -6.64
CA VAL A 17 -8.09 5.10 -5.50
C VAL A 17 -8.88 4.71 -4.25
N LEU A 18 -8.85 3.40 -3.95
CA LEU A 18 -9.19 2.75 -2.67
C LEU A 18 -10.63 2.22 -2.49
N PRO A 19 -10.69 0.94 -2.10
CA PRO A 19 -11.63 0.45 -1.10
C PRO A 19 -10.91 -0.13 0.15
N PHE A 20 -9.75 0.42 0.55
CA PHE A 20 -8.63 -0.20 1.33
C PHE A 20 -7.70 -1.12 0.52
N ARG A 21 -7.25 -0.62 -0.63
CA ARG A 21 -5.97 -1.00 -1.26
C ARG A 21 -5.24 0.26 -1.70
N ILE A 22 -4.05 0.52 -1.16
CA ILE A 22 -3.20 1.62 -1.64
C ILE A 22 -2.44 1.09 -2.85
N GLY A 23 -2.79 1.53 -4.06
CA GLY A 23 -2.39 0.83 -5.29
C GLY A 23 -2.97 -0.60 -5.32
N GLY A 24 -2.96 -1.28 -6.46
CA GLY A 24 -3.47 -2.66 -6.56
C GLY A 24 -2.71 -3.72 -5.73
N ASP A 25 -1.92 -3.33 -4.72
CA ASP A 25 -0.90 -4.13 -4.08
C ASP A 25 -0.83 -3.92 -2.56
N LYS A 26 -0.89 -5.02 -1.79
CA LYS A 26 -0.71 -5.05 -0.33
C LYS A 26 0.66 -4.51 0.14
N TRP A 27 1.58 -4.27 -0.77
CA TRP A 27 2.93 -3.77 -0.49
C TRP A 27 3.07 -2.26 -0.41
N ALA A 28 2.08 -1.50 -0.89
CA ALA A 28 2.22 -0.05 -1.02
C ALA A 28 2.52 0.67 0.30
N GLY A 29 1.83 0.33 1.39
CA GLY A 29 2.09 0.96 2.69
C GLY A 29 3.55 0.81 3.13
N MET A 30 4.15 -0.36 2.91
CA MET A 30 5.57 -0.60 3.23
C MET A 30 6.51 0.21 2.35
N ILE A 31 6.20 0.36 1.06
CA ILE A 31 6.99 1.17 0.12
C ILE A 31 6.91 2.65 0.50
N LEU A 32 5.71 3.17 0.77
CA LEU A 32 5.51 4.56 1.18
C LEU A 32 6.25 4.85 2.48
N ARG A 33 6.20 3.93 3.47
CA ARG A 33 6.95 4.07 4.72
C ARG A 33 8.45 4.11 4.50
N CYS A 34 8.99 3.29 3.59
CA CYS A 34 10.42 3.32 3.24
C CYS A 34 10.82 4.67 2.63
N LEU A 35 9.96 5.29 1.83
CA LEU A 35 10.23 6.57 1.16
C LEU A 35 9.94 7.81 2.02
N ALA A 36 9.42 7.64 3.24
CA ALA A 36 9.06 8.74 4.13
C ALA A 36 10.25 9.69 4.41
N ASP A 37 11.44 9.12 4.61
CA ASP A 37 12.65 9.87 4.99
C ASP A 37 13.41 10.45 3.77
N GLY A 38 12.92 10.25 2.55
CA GLY A 38 13.52 10.79 1.33
C GLY A 38 13.65 9.78 0.17
N PRO A 39 14.28 10.22 -0.93
CA PRO A 39 14.41 9.42 -2.14
C PRO A 39 15.27 8.17 -1.91
N ARG A 40 14.86 7.04 -2.50
CA ARG A 40 15.62 5.77 -2.44
C ARG A 40 15.71 5.09 -3.79
N ARG A 41 16.81 4.37 -4.02
CA ARG A 41 17.00 3.49 -5.17
C ARG A 41 16.29 2.17 -4.97
N TYR A 42 16.03 1.48 -6.08
CA TYR A 42 15.47 0.12 -6.04
C TYR A 42 16.27 -0.83 -5.14
N SER A 43 17.61 -0.79 -5.22
CA SER A 43 18.50 -1.62 -4.41
C SER A 43 18.41 -1.32 -2.91
N GLU A 44 18.14 -0.06 -2.55
CA GLU A 44 17.98 0.36 -1.15
C GLU A 44 16.61 -0.08 -0.61
N LEU A 45 15.57 -0.05 -1.45
CA LEU A 45 14.24 -0.58 -1.11
C LEU A 45 14.24 -2.11 -0.95
N ARG A 46 15.08 -2.81 -1.70
CA ARG A 46 15.24 -4.28 -1.65
C ARG A 46 15.68 -4.82 -0.28
N ILE A 47 16.37 -4.01 0.52
CA ILE A 47 16.90 -4.41 1.83
C ILE A 47 15.76 -4.56 2.85
N PRO A 48 14.98 -3.50 3.19
CA PRO A 48 13.86 -3.63 4.12
C PRO A 48 12.70 -4.44 3.53
N LEU A 49 12.56 -4.49 2.20
CA LEU A 49 11.47 -5.21 1.51
C LEU A 49 11.89 -6.58 0.97
N ALA A 50 12.84 -7.26 1.62
CA ALA A 50 13.43 -8.50 1.13
C ALA A 50 12.40 -9.61 0.83
N ARG A 51 11.29 -9.64 1.58
CA ARG A 51 10.17 -10.60 1.43
C ARG A 51 9.31 -10.37 0.19
N ILE A 52 9.37 -9.19 -0.41
CA ILE A 52 8.65 -8.88 -1.64
C ILE A 52 9.46 -9.41 -2.82
N SER A 53 8.83 -10.16 -3.73
CA SER A 53 9.53 -10.63 -4.93
C SER A 53 9.95 -9.43 -5.81
N PRO A 54 11.08 -9.51 -6.55
CA PRO A 54 11.51 -8.41 -7.42
C PRO A 54 10.46 -7.96 -8.45
N LYS A 55 9.71 -8.94 -8.99
CA LYS A 55 8.60 -8.72 -9.92
C LYS A 55 7.48 -7.92 -9.26
N MET A 56 7.06 -8.32 -8.06
CA MET A 56 6.01 -7.61 -7.33
C MET A 56 6.46 -6.20 -6.96
N LEU A 57 7.67 -6.02 -6.40
CA LEU A 57 8.17 -4.68 -6.05
C LEU A 57 8.17 -3.73 -7.25
N THR A 58 8.59 -4.23 -8.43
CA THR A 58 8.53 -3.45 -9.68
C THR A 58 7.10 -3.09 -10.06
N GLN A 59 6.16 -4.03 -9.93
CA GLN A 59 4.74 -3.78 -10.21
C GLN A 59 4.14 -2.75 -9.24
N SER A 60 4.44 -2.87 -7.94
CA SER A 60 3.98 -1.92 -6.92
C SER A 60 4.49 -0.51 -7.19
N LEU A 61 5.79 -0.36 -7.49
CA LEU A 61 6.40 0.95 -7.77
C LEU A 61 5.75 1.59 -9.00
N ARG A 62 5.51 0.82 -10.08
CA ARG A 62 4.82 1.32 -11.27
C ARG A 62 3.37 1.71 -11.00
N ALA A 63 2.67 0.97 -10.13
CA ALA A 63 1.31 1.31 -9.73
C ALA A 63 1.29 2.62 -8.93
N LEU A 64 2.13 2.72 -7.90
CA LEU A 64 2.27 3.94 -7.10
C LEU A 64 2.68 5.17 -7.92
N GLU A 65 3.53 4.98 -8.94
CA GLU A 65 3.93 6.04 -9.87
C GLU A 65 2.75 6.47 -10.75
N ARG A 66 2.01 5.51 -11.31
CA ARG A 66 0.78 5.79 -12.09
C ARG A 66 -0.28 6.50 -11.26
N ASP A 67 -0.44 6.11 -10.00
CA ASP A 67 -1.40 6.69 -9.07
C ASP A 67 -0.94 8.07 -8.54
N GLY A 68 0.25 8.53 -8.92
CA GLY A 68 0.79 9.84 -8.54
C GLY A 68 1.28 9.93 -7.10
N LEU A 69 1.44 8.79 -6.42
CA LEU A 69 1.91 8.73 -5.02
C LEU A 69 3.45 8.80 -4.93
N ILE A 70 4.14 8.34 -5.96
CA ILE A 70 5.61 8.44 -6.06
C ILE A 70 6.03 9.02 -7.40
N SER A 71 7.19 9.65 -7.44
CA SER A 71 7.89 10.05 -8.66
C SER A 71 9.14 9.19 -8.87
N ARG A 72 9.42 8.84 -10.13
CA ARG A 72 10.65 8.16 -10.55
C ARG A 72 11.58 9.17 -11.23
N THR A 73 12.79 9.31 -10.71
CA THR A 73 13.83 10.16 -11.30
C THR A 73 14.97 9.29 -11.83
N GLU A 74 15.41 9.56 -13.05
CA GLU A 74 16.54 8.88 -13.69
C GLU A 74 17.68 9.87 -13.93
N TYR A 75 18.82 9.64 -13.28
CA TYR A 75 20.01 10.48 -13.37
C TYR A 75 21.27 9.63 -13.48
N GLU A 76 22.11 9.89 -14.50
CA GLU A 76 23.40 9.20 -14.71
C GLU A 76 23.32 7.66 -14.54
N ARG A 77 22.27 7.04 -15.12
CA ARG A 77 21.98 5.59 -15.06
C ARG A 77 21.53 5.07 -13.69
N ARG A 78 21.15 5.95 -12.77
CA ARG A 78 20.59 5.62 -11.45
C ARG A 78 19.13 6.03 -11.41
N VAL A 79 18.29 5.10 -10.96
CA VAL A 79 16.86 5.32 -10.78
C VAL A 79 16.58 5.46 -9.29
N SER A 80 15.95 6.57 -8.90
CA SER A 80 15.44 6.80 -7.55
C SER A 80 13.92 7.02 -7.57
N TYR A 81 13.31 6.69 -6.45
CA TYR A 81 11.89 6.86 -6.18
C TYR A 81 11.72 7.78 -4.98
N GLU A 82 10.75 8.67 -5.04
CA GLU A 82 10.43 9.60 -3.95
C GLU A 82 8.92 9.77 -3.82
N LEU A 83 8.44 10.05 -2.61
CA LEU A 83 7.04 10.44 -2.40
C LEU A 83 6.75 11.79 -3.07
N THR A 84 5.62 11.87 -3.78
CA THR A 84 5.03 13.15 -4.16
C THR A 84 4.38 13.83 -2.95
N ALA A 85 3.92 15.07 -3.10
CA ALA A 85 3.11 15.73 -2.07
C ALA A 85 1.86 14.90 -1.71
N LEU A 86 1.20 14.29 -2.70
CA LEU A 86 0.07 13.40 -2.49
C LEU A 86 0.49 12.15 -1.70
N GLY A 87 1.58 11.49 -2.10
CA GLY A 87 2.12 10.34 -1.37
C GLY A 87 2.49 10.64 0.08
N ARG A 88 3.03 11.84 0.35
CA ARG A 88 3.35 12.30 1.72
C ARG A 88 2.09 12.49 2.56
N SER A 89 1.02 13.07 1.98
CA SER A 89 -0.26 13.25 2.68
C SER A 89 -0.90 11.93 3.12
N LEU A 90 -0.59 10.81 2.44
CA LEU A 90 -1.10 9.49 2.78
C LEU A 90 -0.40 8.83 3.99
N LEU A 91 0.75 9.36 4.42
CA LEU A 91 1.47 8.81 5.57
C LEU A 91 0.71 9.00 6.89
N GLU A 92 -0.02 10.10 7.04
CA GLU A 92 -0.79 10.37 8.26
C GLU A 92 -2.00 9.41 8.42
N PRO A 93 -2.88 9.22 7.41
CA PRO A 93 -3.90 8.19 7.45
C PRO A 93 -3.36 6.78 7.70
N LEU A 94 -2.21 6.45 7.08
CA LEU A 94 -1.53 5.18 7.30
C LEU A 94 -1.09 5.00 8.76
N ARG A 95 -0.54 6.06 9.37
CA ARG A 95 -0.15 6.06 10.77
C ARG A 95 -1.34 5.81 11.68
N ALA A 96 -2.47 6.48 11.45
CA ALA A 96 -3.67 6.26 12.25
C ALA A 96 -4.17 4.81 12.17
N LEU A 97 -4.07 4.18 11.00
CA LEU A 97 -4.42 2.76 10.83
C LEU A 97 -3.44 1.83 11.57
N CYS A 98 -2.14 2.15 11.54
CA CYS A 98 -1.13 1.41 12.29
C CYS A 98 -1.36 1.53 13.80
N ASP A 99 -1.58 2.74 14.31
CA ASP A 99 -1.84 3.01 15.72
C ASP A 99 -3.08 2.21 16.20
N TRP A 100 -4.17 2.21 15.41
CA TRP A 100 -5.36 1.40 15.70
C TRP A 100 -5.07 -0.11 15.68
N ALA A 101 -4.31 -0.59 14.69
CA ALA A 101 -3.98 -2.02 14.59
C ALA A 101 -3.06 -2.49 15.73
N GLU A 102 -2.19 -1.62 16.23
CA GLU A 102 -1.36 -1.88 17.41
C GLU A 102 -2.20 -1.93 18.69
N GLU A 103 -3.16 -1.02 18.84
CA GLU A 103 -4.08 -0.98 19.98
C GLU A 103 -4.98 -2.23 20.05
N HIS A 104 -5.47 -2.70 18.91
CA HIS A 104 -6.41 -3.82 18.82
C HIS A 104 -5.78 -5.14 18.36
N TRP A 105 -4.45 -5.28 18.48
CA TRP A 105 -3.74 -6.44 17.94
C TRP A 105 -4.20 -7.77 18.55
N ASP A 106 -4.33 -7.81 19.88
CA ASP A 106 -4.74 -9.01 20.59
C ASP A 106 -6.19 -9.39 20.27
N GLU A 107 -7.09 -8.39 20.21
CA GLU A 107 -8.49 -8.59 19.78
C GLU A 107 -8.59 -9.17 18.36
N LEU A 108 -7.73 -8.73 17.44
CA LEU A 108 -7.66 -9.25 16.07
C LEU A 108 -7.16 -10.70 16.04
N LEU A 109 -6.21 -11.07 16.90
CA LEU A 109 -5.73 -12.46 16.99
C LEU A 109 -6.82 -13.37 17.56
N ASP A 110 -7.44 -12.98 18.66
CA ASP A 110 -8.52 -13.73 19.31
C ASP A 110 -9.71 -13.95 18.36
N ALA A 111 -10.08 -12.93 17.58
CA ALA A 111 -11.12 -13.02 16.56
C ALA A 111 -10.75 -14.00 15.43
N ARG A 112 -9.47 -14.10 15.05
CA ARG A 112 -9.02 -15.07 14.02
C ARG A 112 -9.02 -16.50 14.53
N GLU A 113 -8.65 -16.73 15.78
CA GLU A 113 -8.67 -18.06 16.38
C GLU A 113 -10.10 -18.55 16.64
N SER A 114 -11.00 -17.63 16.99
CA SER A 114 -12.41 -17.92 17.25
C SER A 114 -13.26 -18.07 15.98
N ALA A 115 -12.75 -17.65 14.81
CA ALA A 115 -13.49 -17.73 13.56
C ALA A 115 -13.65 -19.20 13.11
N PRO A 116 -14.87 -19.69 12.86
CA PRO A 116 -15.06 -21.04 12.35
C PRO A 116 -14.39 -21.15 10.97
N ALA A 117 -13.66 -22.25 10.75
CA ALA A 117 -13.05 -22.53 9.46
C ALA A 117 -14.10 -22.40 8.35
N ILE A 118 -13.86 -21.52 7.38
CA ILE A 118 -14.72 -21.35 6.21
C ILE A 118 -14.78 -22.71 5.51
N ARG A 119 -15.90 -23.41 5.63
CA ARG A 119 -16.14 -24.65 4.89
C ARG A 119 -16.14 -24.30 3.41
N GLY A 120 -15.09 -24.71 2.70
CA GLY A 120 -15.05 -24.56 1.25
C GLY A 120 -16.26 -25.23 0.63
N HIS A 121 -17.11 -24.45 -0.05
CA HIS A 121 -18.07 -25.01 -0.98
C HIS A 121 -17.29 -25.63 -2.14
N GLY A 122 -17.11 -26.94 -2.08
CA GLY A 122 -16.84 -27.72 -3.27
C GLY A 122 -18.09 -27.75 -4.14
N GLN A 123 -17.96 -27.26 -5.36
CA GLN A 123 -18.57 -27.80 -6.58
C GLN A 123 -17.61 -27.56 -7.74
#